data_AF-L7LIC9-F1
#
_entry.id   AF-L7LIC9-F1
#
_cell.length_a   1.000
_cell.length_b   1.000
_cell.length_c   1.000
_cell.angle_alpha   90.00
_cell.angle_beta   90.00
_cell.angle_gamma   90.00
#
_symmetry.space_group_name_H-M   'P 1'
#
loop_
_entity.id
_entity.type
_entity.pdbx_description
1 polymer ?
#
loop_
_entity_poly.entity_id
_entity_poly.type
_entity_poly.pdbx_seq_one_letter_code
_entity_poly.pdbx_strand_id
1 'polypeptide(L)'
;MLPPGPVGANLDFVMPRPKQTAKRRPTPPAVKRPDLDKLTRAVFDAITGIWITDDSHIVTLHATKRIAEPDEPAGVAISLTALTRPHCFVCHRDDPPPRPHGCGPECHTREGEPA
;
A
#
# COMPACT_ATOMS: atom_id res chain seq x y z
N MET A 1 8.59 1.48 -12.79
CA MET A 1 9.06 0.72 -11.61
C MET A 1 9.36 1.73 -10.51
N LEU A 2 8.84 1.54 -9.29
CA LEU A 2 9.12 2.47 -8.18
C LEU A 2 10.60 2.39 -7.77
N PRO A 3 11.20 3.50 -7.31
CA PRO A 3 12.57 3.48 -6.79
C PRO A 3 12.68 2.56 -5.56
N PRO A 4 13.85 1.95 -5.31
CA PRO A 4 14.08 1.16 -4.12
C PRO A 4 13.94 2.04 -2.88
N GLY A 5 12.98 1.70 -2.01
CA GLY A 5 12.60 2.46 -0.83
C GLY A 5 11.33 1.93 -0.20
N PRO A 6 10.92 2.44 0.97
CA PRO A 6 9.70 1.98 1.62
C PRO A 6 8.47 2.38 0.79
N VAL A 7 7.55 1.44 0.62
CA VAL A 7 6.32 1.61 -0.16
C VAL A 7 5.11 1.34 0.74
N GLY A 8 4.08 2.17 0.59
CA GLY A 8 2.75 1.90 1.13
C GLY A 8 1.83 1.33 0.06
N ALA A 9 1.05 0.33 0.42
CA ALA A 9 0.10 -0.33 -0.47
C ALA A 9 -1.34 -0.19 0.04
N ASN A 10 -2.24 0.24 -0.84
CA ASN A 10 -3.68 0.20 -0.61
C ASN A 10 -4.31 -0.77 -1.61
N LEU A 11 -5.01 -1.78 -1.10
CA LEU A 11 -5.66 -2.83 -1.88
C LEU A 11 -7.15 -2.86 -1.59
N ASP A 12 -7.98 -2.50 -2.56
CA ASP A 12 -9.44 -2.57 -2.44
C ASP A 12 -9.99 -3.67 -3.34
N PHE A 13 -10.40 -4.77 -2.72
CA PHE A 13 -10.93 -5.95 -3.40
C PHE A 13 -12.45 -5.84 -3.57
N VAL A 14 -12.90 -5.86 -4.82
CA VAL A 14 -14.30 -5.92 -5.21
C VAL A 14 -14.63 -7.35 -5.62
N MET A 15 -15.27 -8.07 -4.71
CA MET A 15 -15.61 -9.49 -4.87
C MET A 15 -16.90 -9.66 -5.68
N PRO A 16 -16.99 -10.70 -6.52
CA PRO A 16 -18.19 -10.94 -7.31
C PRO A 16 -19.41 -11.20 -6.42
N ARG A 17 -20.58 -10.69 -6.85
CA ARG A 17 -21.83 -10.91 -6.13
C ARG A 17 -22.22 -12.39 -6.19
N PRO A 18 -22.47 -13.04 -5.03
CA PRO A 18 -22.96 -14.42 -5.01
C PRO A 18 -24.31 -14.50 -5.73
N LYS A 19 -24.47 -15.49 -6.63
CA LYS A 19 -25.70 -15.70 -7.41
C LYS A 19 -26.98 -15.88 -6.56
N GLN A 20 -26.83 -16.29 -5.29
CA GLN A 20 -27.94 -16.45 -4.34
C GLN A 20 -28.41 -15.15 -3.67
N THR A 21 -27.65 -14.06 -3.77
CA THR A 21 -28.06 -12.78 -3.17
C THR A 21 -29.03 -12.08 -4.12
N ALA A 22 -30.33 -12.17 -3.84
CA ALA A 22 -31.38 -11.50 -4.60
C ALA A 22 -31.06 -10.01 -4.85
N LYS A 23 -31.38 -9.50 -6.06
CA LYS A 23 -31.05 -8.13 -6.52
C LYS A 23 -31.49 -7.02 -5.56
N ARG A 24 -32.52 -7.26 -4.74
CA ARG A 24 -33.12 -6.30 -3.80
C ARG A 24 -32.57 -6.33 -2.37
N ARG A 25 -31.70 -7.28 -2.01
CA ARG A 25 -31.17 -7.39 -0.65
C ARG A 25 -29.93 -6.49 -0.50
N PRO A 26 -29.75 -5.81 0.66
CA PRO A 26 -28.52 -5.08 0.95
C PRO A 26 -27.29 -5.95 0.74
N THR A 27 -26.23 -5.35 0.21
CA THR A 27 -24.94 -5.99 -0.06
C THR A 27 -24.38 -6.56 1.25
N PRO A 28 -24.29 -7.89 1.41
CA PRO A 28 -23.78 -8.47 2.64
C PRO A 28 -22.27 -8.21 2.75
N PRO A 29 -21.72 -8.13 3.97
CA PRO A 29 -20.27 -8.03 4.15
C PRO A 29 -19.56 -9.22 3.50
N ALA A 30 -18.38 -8.97 2.92
CA ALA A 30 -17.59 -9.96 2.18
C ALA A 30 -16.87 -10.94 3.12
N VAL A 31 -17.61 -11.66 3.96
CA VAL A 31 -17.06 -12.57 4.99
C VAL A 31 -16.74 -13.96 4.41
N LYS A 32 -17.28 -14.30 3.25
CA LYS A 32 -16.98 -15.58 2.59
C LYS A 32 -15.54 -15.59 2.07
N ARG A 33 -14.97 -16.80 1.98
CA ARG A 33 -13.71 -17.07 1.29
C ARG A 33 -13.75 -16.52 -0.14
N PRO A 34 -12.60 -16.11 -0.71
CA PRO A 34 -11.24 -16.12 -0.16
C PRO A 34 -10.98 -15.08 0.95
N ASP A 35 -10.03 -15.41 1.82
CA ASP A 35 -9.59 -14.56 2.92
C ASP A 35 -8.76 -13.38 2.41
N LEU A 36 -8.80 -12.25 3.13
CA LEU A 36 -8.18 -11.00 2.67
C LEU A 36 -6.66 -11.12 2.55
N ASP A 37 -6.01 -11.83 3.48
CA ASP A 37 -4.57 -12.11 3.48
C ASP A 37 -4.11 -12.90 2.25
N LYS A 38 -4.94 -13.85 1.78
CA LYS A 38 -4.63 -14.65 0.59
C LYS A 38 -4.73 -13.82 -0.68
N LEU A 39 -5.73 -12.93 -0.74
CA LEU A 39 -5.88 -12.01 -1.86
C LEU A 39 -4.72 -11.02 -1.92
N THR A 40 -4.35 -10.43 -0.78
CA THR A 40 -3.17 -9.56 -0.66
C THR A 40 -1.91 -10.27 -1.16
N ARG A 41 -1.65 -11.50 -0.69
CA ARG A 41 -0.47 -12.24 -1.11
C ARG A 41 -0.45 -12.53 -2.61
N ALA A 42 -1.59 -12.93 -3.18
CA ALA A 42 -1.71 -13.13 -4.62
C ALA A 42 -1.44 -11.84 -5.43
N VAL A 43 -1.83 -10.67 -4.91
CA VAL A 43 -1.51 -9.39 -5.54
C VAL A 43 -0.01 -9.10 -5.46
N PHE A 44 0.61 -9.29 -4.31
CA PHE A 44 2.05 -9.07 -4.14
C PHE A 44 2.89 -9.99 -5.04
N ASP A 45 2.56 -11.27 -5.09
CA ASP A 45 3.20 -12.22 -6.02
C ASP A 45 3.09 -11.76 -7.49
N ALA A 46 1.97 -11.12 -7.87
CA ALA A 46 1.73 -10.66 -9.23
C ALA A 46 2.42 -9.33 -9.57
N ILE A 47 2.60 -8.42 -8.61
CA ILE A 47 3.23 -7.10 -8.86
C ILE A 47 4.75 -7.11 -8.65
N THR A 48 5.26 -8.07 -7.88
CA THR A 48 6.71 -8.24 -7.64
C THR A 48 7.43 -8.60 -8.93
N GLY A 49 8.54 -7.91 -9.19
CA GLY A 49 9.30 -8.00 -10.44
C GLY A 49 8.74 -7.18 -11.60
N ILE A 50 7.53 -6.61 -11.47
CA ILE A 50 6.90 -5.78 -12.52
C ILE A 50 6.81 -4.32 -12.07
N TRP A 51 6.14 -4.06 -10.95
CA TRP A 51 5.89 -2.71 -10.42
C TRP A 51 6.85 -2.36 -9.29
N ILE A 52 7.13 -3.35 -8.43
CA ILE A 52 8.06 -3.28 -7.31
C ILE A 52 9.15 -4.33 -7.49
N THR A 53 10.35 -4.08 -6.96
CA THR A 53 11.45 -5.04 -7.05
C THR A 53 11.22 -6.25 -6.15
N ASP A 54 10.75 -6.01 -4.93
CA ASP A 54 10.52 -7.03 -3.91
C ASP A 54 9.35 -6.61 -3.01
N ASP A 55 8.59 -7.57 -2.49
CA ASP A 55 7.46 -7.31 -1.58
C ASP A 55 7.90 -6.90 -0.17
N SER A 56 9.16 -7.19 0.19
CA SER A 56 9.81 -6.73 1.42
C SER A 56 9.86 -5.20 1.58
N HIS A 57 9.72 -4.46 0.47
CA HIS A 57 9.67 -3.00 0.48
C HIS A 57 8.30 -2.45 0.93
N ILE A 58 7.26 -3.27 1.00
CA ILE A 58 5.93 -2.84 1.44
C ILE A 58 5.93 -2.76 2.97
N VAL A 59 5.99 -1.54 3.51
CA VAL A 59 6.07 -1.29 4.95
C VAL A 59 4.74 -0.84 5.57
N THR A 60 3.79 -0.40 4.74
CA THR A 60 2.41 -0.16 5.17
C THR A 60 1.44 -0.82 4.20
N LEU A 61 0.40 -1.45 4.75
CA LEU A 61 -0.64 -2.09 3.97
C LEU A 61 -2.00 -1.75 4.57
N HIS A 62 -2.89 -1.23 3.73
CA HIS A 62 -4.31 -1.18 4.00
C HIS A 62 -5.04 -2.03 2.95
N ALA A 63 -5.72 -3.08 3.41
CA ALA A 63 -6.45 -3.98 2.54
C ALA A 63 -7.92 -4.01 2.96
N THR A 64 -8.83 -3.86 2.01
CA THR A 64 -10.27 -4.00 2.25
C THR A 64 -10.88 -4.97 1.25
N LYS A 65 -11.95 -5.66 1.65
CA LYS A 65 -12.77 -6.41 0.71
C LYS A 65 -14.24 -6.10 0.89
N ARG A 66 -14.92 -5.89 -0.23
CA ARG A 66 -16.38 -5.71 -0.28
C ARG A 66 -16.96 -6.51 -1.42
N ILE A 67 -18.27 -6.74 -1.37
CA ILE A 67 -18.98 -7.32 -2.51
C ILE A 67 -19.30 -6.19 -3.50
N ALA A 68 -19.25 -6.50 -4.79
CA ALA A 68 -19.65 -5.59 -5.86
C ALA A 68 -21.12 -5.16 -5.70
N GLU A 69 -21.38 -3.88 -5.93
CA GLU A 69 -22.73 -3.35 -6.07
C GLU A 69 -23.41 -3.89 -7.35
N PRO A 70 -24.75 -3.76 -7.50
CA PRO A 70 -25.40 -4.09 -8.77
C PRO A 70 -24.70 -3.41 -9.94
N ASP A 71 -24.38 -4.18 -10.97
CA ASP A 71 -23.75 -3.71 -12.22
C ASP A 71 -22.32 -3.16 -12.06
N GLU A 72 -21.68 -3.37 -10.91
CA GLU A 72 -20.27 -3.07 -10.71
C GLU A 72 -19.39 -4.27 -11.08
N PRO A 73 -18.31 -4.09 -11.88
CA PRO A 73 -17.40 -5.17 -12.20
C PRO A 73 -16.57 -5.60 -10.98
N ALA A 74 -16.33 -6.90 -10.87
CA ALA A 74 -15.40 -7.44 -9.87
C ALA A 74 -13.95 -7.15 -10.28
N GLY A 75 -13.08 -6.92 -9.29
CA GLY A 75 -11.68 -6.59 -9.54
C GLY A 75 -10.94 -6.18 -8.27
N VAL A 76 -9.72 -5.66 -8.46
CA VAL A 76 -8.92 -5.07 -7.39
C VAL A 76 -8.41 -3.72 -7.85
N ALA A 77 -8.56 -2.71 -6.99
CA ALA A 77 -7.86 -1.44 -7.15
C ALA A 77 -6.57 -1.49 -6.32
N ILE A 78 -5.44 -1.20 -6.96
CA ILE A 78 -4.11 -1.27 -6.35
C ILE A 78 -3.52 0.14 -6.45
N SER A 79 -3.19 0.72 -5.30
CA SER A 79 -2.48 2.00 -5.22
C SER A 79 -1.19 1.80 -4.44
N LEU A 80 -0.07 2.16 -5.05
CA LEU A 80 1.27 2.11 -4.46
C LEU A 80 1.79 3.53 -4.28
N THR A 81 2.26 3.85 -3.08
CA THR A 81 2.80 5.17 -2.75
C THR A 81 4.22 5.00 -2.21
N ALA A 82 5.18 5.69 -2.81
CA ALA A 82 6.52 5.78 -2.24
C ALA A 82 6.47 6.55 -0.92
N LEU A 83 6.95 5.95 0.15
CA LEU A 83 7.07 6.59 1.45
C LEU A 83 8.49 7.14 1.56
N THR A 84 8.65 8.44 1.40
CA THR A 84 9.91 9.10 1.72
C THR A 84 10.02 9.17 3.23
N ARG A 85 10.86 8.31 3.84
CA ARG A 85 11.32 8.58 5.20
C ARG A 85 12.42 9.63 5.13
N PRO A 86 12.30 10.77 5.84
CA PRO A 86 13.46 11.61 6.06
C PRO A 86 14.48 10.78 6.85
N HIS A 87 15.57 10.41 6.19
CA HIS A 87 16.68 9.73 6.83
C HIS A 87 17.85 10.71 6.86
N CYS A 88 18.50 10.83 8.01
CA CYS A 88 19.73 11.61 8.08
C CYS A 88 20.88 10.77 7.50
N PHE A 89 21.45 11.18 6.37
CA PHE A 89 22.61 10.50 5.76
C PHE A 89 23.87 10.53 6.66
N VAL A 90 23.94 11.41 7.65
CA VAL A 90 25.11 11.55 8.55
C VAL A 90 25.05 10.56 9.70
N CYS A 91 23.89 10.39 10.34
CA CYS A 91 23.74 9.50 11.49
C CYS A 91 22.96 8.21 11.18
N HIS A 92 22.52 8.02 9.93
CA HIS A 92 21.71 6.89 9.44
C HIS A 92 20.50 6.58 10.32
N ARG A 93 19.93 7.60 10.97
CA ARG A 93 18.68 7.47 11.73
C ARG A 93 17.49 7.83 10.85
N ASP A 94 16.49 6.97 10.87
CA ASP A 94 15.13 7.28 10.41
C ASP A 94 14.53 8.33 11.34
N ASP A 95 13.88 9.36 10.78
CA ASP A 95 13.18 10.43 11.51
C ASP A 95 14.10 11.24 12.46
N PRO A 96 15.07 11.99 11.92
CA PRO A 96 15.97 12.79 12.74
C PRO A 96 15.17 13.89 13.47
N PRO A 97 15.40 14.11 14.78
CA PRO A 97 14.72 15.18 15.50
C PRO A 97 15.03 16.53 14.84
N PRO A 98 14.11 17.52 14.88
CA PRO A 98 14.26 18.80 14.20
C PRO A 98 15.51 19.59 14.65
N ARG A 99 16.11 19.24 15.80
CA ARG A 99 17.43 19.67 16.25
C ARG A 99 18.11 18.57 17.07
N PRO A 100 19.07 17.81 16.53
CA PRO A 100 19.82 16.85 17.32
C PRO A 100 20.82 17.59 18.20
N HIS A 101 20.79 17.36 19.51
CA HIS A 101 21.98 17.60 20.34
C HIS A 101 23.11 16.72 19.78
N GLY A 102 24.09 17.34 19.10
CA GLY A 102 25.28 16.65 18.59
C GLY A 102 25.39 16.45 17.07
N CYS A 103 24.54 17.05 16.22
CA CYS A 103 24.81 17.13 14.77
C CYS A 103 25.54 18.43 14.42
N GLY A 104 26.67 18.33 13.71
CA GLY A 104 27.44 19.47 13.24
C GLY A 104 26.72 20.31 12.18
N PRO A 105 27.27 21.47 11.79
CA PRO A 105 26.63 22.46 10.92
C PRO A 105 26.38 21.99 9.47
N GLU A 106 26.84 20.79 9.11
CA GLU A 106 26.70 20.20 7.76
C GLU A 106 25.41 19.36 7.60
N CYS A 107 24.58 19.30 8.65
CA CYS A 107 23.27 18.64 8.67
C CYS A 107 22.23 19.46 7.86
N HIS A 108 22.33 19.42 6.54
CA HIS A 108 21.29 19.93 5.66
C HIS A 108 20.26 18.82 5.40
N THR A 109 19.06 18.94 6.02
CA THR A 109 17.86 18.37 5.42
C THR A 109 17.68 19.05 4.07
N ARG A 110 18.14 18.43 2.98
CA ARG A 110 17.67 18.85 1.66
C ARG A 110 16.20 18.50 1.61
N GLU A 111 15.36 19.50 1.87
CA GLU A 111 14.03 19.55 1.27
C GLU A 111 14.26 19.59 -0.24
N GLY A 112 14.21 18.42 -0.87
CA GLY A 112 14.22 18.31 -2.32
C GLY A 112 12.83 18.62 -2.84
N GLU A 113 12.58 19.88 -3.19
CA GLU A 113 12.00 20.34 -4.47
C GLU A 113 12.10 21.90 -4.54
N PRO A 114 12.13 22.59 -5.71
CA PRO A 114 11.52 22.21 -6.99
C PRO A 114 12.30 22.44 -8.30
N ALA A 115 11.90 21.70 -9.34
CA ALA A 115 11.76 22.18 -10.73
C ALA A 115 10.74 21.31 -11.48
#